data_AF-A0A9Q1H4M5-F1
#
_entry.id   AF-A0A9Q1H4M5-F1
#
_cell.length_a   1.000
_cell.length_b   1.000
_cell.length_c   1.000
_cell.angle_alpha   90.00
_cell.angle_beta   90.00
_cell.angle_gamma   90.00
#
_symmetry.space_group_name_H-M   'P 1'
#
loop_
_entity.id
_entity.type
_entity.pdbx_description
1 polymer ?
#
loop_
_entity_poly.entity_id
_entity_poly.type
_entity_poly.pdbx_seq_one_letter_code
_entity_poly.pdbx_strand_id
1 'polypeptide(L)'
;MASSILSFENDWYAVQCIPDICTAASNLMEDLKKDFPELATLTDDVTVNYKRYSFGKRSVTKISYQVRNNITINNPYMFVYGMTLSVDGKIVISGITSNEQSSFIIVIDMVGKLFKKRKLNTGKYSYPRYCKFSSQHKVASVCQPNETGLFDVRNGAYVKKNISDVINSWSKDRFVSCVDTDPVNNHMLVAGFNRRDVYVFDDQLKYLYILTLPETIKWPRDITVNDYHLLVCDYENEKCHLTTMDRLESKLVGEYMKPDLDGNDCTPISVCTGRAGFVYILWKTY
;
A
#
# COMPACT_ATOMS: atom_id res chain seq x y z
N MET A 1 8.44 -3.25 -41.59
CA MET A 1 8.29 -3.20 -40.12
C MET A 1 8.25 -1.74 -39.70
N ALA A 2 7.09 -1.27 -39.22
CA ALA A 2 7.01 -0.03 -38.47
C ALA A 2 7.00 -0.41 -36.99
N SER A 3 7.96 0.06 -36.21
CA SER A 3 7.94 -0.07 -34.76
C SER A 3 7.66 1.30 -34.15
N SER A 4 6.72 1.38 -33.24
CA SER A 4 6.44 2.59 -32.47
C SER A 4 6.79 2.30 -31.03
N ILE A 5 7.79 3.01 -30.51
CA ILE A 5 8.21 2.94 -29.11
C ILE A 5 7.44 4.01 -28.37
N LEU A 6 6.56 3.60 -27.46
CA LEU A 6 5.96 4.50 -26.46
C LEU A 6 6.99 4.72 -25.35
N SER A 7 7.64 5.88 -25.38
CA SER A 7 8.47 6.36 -24.28
C SER A 7 7.68 7.34 -23.44
N PHE A 8 7.60 7.09 -22.13
CA PHE A 8 7.03 8.04 -21.18
C PHE A 8 8.14 8.56 -20.27
N GLU A 9 8.27 9.88 -20.17
CA GLU A 9 9.10 10.49 -19.13
C GLU A 9 8.34 10.44 -17.79
N ASN A 10 8.73 9.51 -16.91
CA ASN A 10 8.46 9.58 -15.48
C ASN A 10 7.00 9.83 -15.04
N ASP A 11 6.03 9.12 -15.61
CA ASP A 11 4.66 9.15 -15.10
C ASP A 11 4.19 7.77 -14.64
N TRP A 12 4.14 7.57 -13.32
CA TRP A 12 3.55 6.37 -12.70
C TRP A 12 2.08 6.17 -13.11
N TYR A 13 1.39 7.25 -13.51
CA TYR A 13 0.04 7.17 -14.06
C TYR A 13 0.03 6.49 -15.43
N ALA A 14 1.01 6.77 -16.29
CA ALA A 14 1.11 6.15 -17.63
C ALA A 14 1.31 4.63 -17.54
N VAL A 15 2.05 4.15 -16.52
CA VAL A 15 2.24 2.71 -16.28
C VAL A 15 0.91 2.04 -15.87
N GLN A 16 0.08 2.72 -15.08
CA GLN A 16 -1.24 2.20 -14.68
C GLN A 16 -2.23 2.14 -15.86
N CYS A 17 -2.03 2.96 -16.88
CA CYS A 17 -2.85 2.96 -18.10
C CYS A 17 -2.39 1.95 -19.16
N ILE A 18 -1.27 1.24 -18.98
CA ILE A 18 -0.78 0.25 -19.95
C ILE A 18 -1.86 -0.79 -20.33
N PRO A 19 -2.62 -1.39 -19.39
CA PRO A 19 -3.67 -2.34 -19.74
C PRO A 19 -4.77 -1.73 -20.64
N ASP A 20 -5.17 -0.49 -20.37
CA ASP A 20 -6.19 0.22 -21.13
C ASP A 20 -5.67 0.60 -22.53
N ILE A 21 -4.42 1.06 -22.61
CA ILE A 21 -3.74 1.36 -23.89
C ILE A 21 -3.63 0.09 -24.74
N CYS A 22 -3.25 -1.04 -24.14
CA CYS A 22 -3.18 -2.33 -24.83
C CYS A 22 -4.56 -2.76 -25.35
N THR A 23 -5.61 -2.56 -24.56
CA THR A 23 -6.99 -2.89 -24.95
C THR A 23 -7.45 -2.01 -26.11
N ALA A 24 -7.25 -0.70 -26.04
CA ALA A 24 -7.61 0.23 -27.10
C ALA A 24 -6.83 -0.04 -28.40
N ALA A 25 -5.53 -0.34 -28.29
CA ALA A 25 -4.69 -0.68 -29.45
C ALA A 25 -5.13 -2.01 -30.09
N SER A 26 -5.55 -2.99 -29.29
CA SER A 26 -6.08 -4.26 -29.80
C SER A 26 -7.40 -4.03 -30.56
N ASN A 27 -8.31 -3.25 -30.01
CA ASN A 27 -9.58 -2.91 -30.66
C ASN A 27 -9.37 -2.17 -31.99
N LEU A 28 -8.46 -1.19 -32.01
CA LEU A 28 -8.10 -0.47 -33.23
C LEU A 28 -7.52 -1.40 -34.30
N MET A 29 -6.75 -2.42 -33.89
CA MET A 29 -6.19 -3.41 -34.82
C MET A 29 -7.29 -4.30 -35.41
N GLU A 30 -8.26 -4.72 -34.61
CA GLU A 30 -9.42 -5.47 -35.10
C GLU A 30 -10.25 -4.65 -36.10
N ASP A 31 -10.48 -3.37 -35.81
CA ASP A 31 -11.18 -2.45 -36.73
C ASP A 31 -10.40 -2.27 -38.04
N LEU A 32 -9.08 -2.10 -37.98
CA LEU A 32 -8.22 -1.99 -39.17
C LEU A 32 -8.18 -3.29 -39.99
N LYS A 33 -8.18 -4.47 -39.35
CA LYS A 33 -8.26 -5.78 -40.03
C LYS A 33 -9.60 -5.96 -40.74
N LYS A 34 -10.68 -5.40 -40.19
CA LYS A 34 -12.01 -5.41 -40.80
C LYS A 34 -12.08 -4.51 -42.04
N ASP A 35 -11.51 -3.32 -41.96
CA ASP A 35 -11.56 -2.33 -43.04
C ASP A 35 -10.55 -2.63 -44.16
N PHE A 36 -9.46 -3.37 -43.85
CA PHE A 36 -8.43 -3.75 -44.81
C PHE A 36 -8.07 -5.25 -44.65
N PRO A 37 -8.85 -6.17 -45.25
CA PRO A 37 -8.68 -7.62 -45.07
C PRO A 37 -7.30 -8.15 -45.49
N GLU A 38 -6.61 -7.42 -46.35
CA GLU A 38 -5.26 -7.71 -46.82
C GLU A 38 -4.24 -7.67 -45.66
N LEU A 39 -4.50 -6.87 -44.61
CA LEU A 39 -3.69 -6.81 -43.39
C LEU A 39 -3.75 -8.10 -42.55
N ALA A 40 -4.72 -8.99 -42.79
CA ALA A 40 -4.79 -10.29 -42.11
C ALA A 40 -3.68 -11.27 -42.55
N THR A 41 -2.99 -10.98 -43.65
CA THR A 41 -1.86 -11.79 -44.16
C THR A 41 -0.49 -11.32 -43.65
N LEU A 42 -0.43 -10.12 -43.04
CA LEU A 42 0.75 -9.65 -42.32
C LEU A 42 0.76 -10.36 -40.96
N THR A 43 1.62 -11.38 -40.84
CA THR A 43 1.89 -12.12 -39.60
C THR A 43 1.94 -11.19 -38.40
N ASP A 44 1.13 -11.54 -37.39
CA ASP A 44 0.99 -10.84 -36.11
C ASP A 44 2.37 -10.62 -35.46
N ASP A 45 2.90 -9.40 -35.57
CA ASP A 45 4.02 -8.97 -34.75
C ASP A 45 3.87 -7.47 -34.46
N VAL A 46 2.83 -7.13 -33.71
CA VAL A 46 2.97 -6.01 -32.76
C VAL A 46 3.90 -6.50 -31.65
N THR A 47 5.20 -6.48 -31.91
CA THR A 47 6.19 -6.77 -30.88
C THR A 47 6.30 -5.56 -29.97
N VAL A 48 5.45 -5.48 -28.96
CA VAL A 48 5.86 -4.80 -27.74
C VAL A 48 6.83 -5.74 -27.05
N ASN A 49 8.08 -5.32 -26.85
CA ASN A 49 9.08 -6.15 -26.21
C ASN A 49 8.72 -6.41 -24.74
N TYR A 50 8.05 -7.53 -24.49
CA TYR A 50 7.82 -8.12 -23.18
C TYR A 50 8.71 -9.36 -23.07
N LYS A 51 9.62 -9.44 -22.09
CA LYS A 51 10.30 -10.70 -21.79
C LYS A 51 9.33 -11.63 -21.05
N ARG A 52 8.66 -12.49 -21.81
CA ARG A 52 7.77 -13.54 -21.29
C ARG A 52 8.63 -14.77 -20.95
N TYR A 53 8.76 -15.11 -19.68
CA TYR A 53 9.32 -16.39 -19.27
C TYR A 53 8.16 -17.39 -19.10
N SER A 54 8.19 -18.49 -19.84
CA SER A 54 7.23 -19.58 -19.69
C SER A 54 7.79 -20.64 -18.75
N PHE A 55 7.18 -20.81 -17.58
CA PHE A 55 7.39 -21.97 -16.70
C PHE A 55 6.06 -22.72 -16.56
N GLY A 56 5.86 -23.74 -17.39
CA GLY A 56 4.66 -24.59 -17.36
C GLY A 56 3.36 -23.90 -17.82
N LYS A 57 2.20 -24.36 -17.30
CA LYS A 57 0.83 -23.97 -17.75
C LYS A 57 0.32 -22.59 -17.27
N ARG A 58 1.15 -21.71 -16.71
CA ARG A 58 0.73 -20.35 -16.31
C ARG A 58 1.76 -19.32 -16.74
N SER A 59 1.28 -18.22 -17.34
CA SER A 59 2.08 -17.06 -17.70
C SER A 59 2.18 -16.10 -16.52
N VAL A 60 3.41 -15.81 -16.07
CA VAL A 60 3.69 -14.76 -15.09
C VAL A 60 4.31 -13.56 -15.81
N THR A 61 3.74 -12.38 -15.61
CA THR A 61 4.23 -11.12 -16.18
C THR A 61 5.10 -10.41 -15.15
N LYS A 62 6.41 -10.33 -15.37
CA LYS A 62 7.33 -9.53 -14.54
C LYS A 62 7.54 -8.18 -15.21
N ILE A 63 7.03 -7.12 -14.58
CA ILE A 63 7.24 -5.73 -15.00
C ILE A 63 8.32 -5.14 -14.09
N SER A 64 9.50 -4.82 -14.64
CA SER A 64 10.55 -4.09 -13.92
C SER A 64 10.78 -2.74 -14.58
N TYR A 65 10.47 -1.66 -13.85
CA TYR A 65 10.83 -0.30 -14.24
C TYR A 65 11.76 0.28 -13.17
N GLN A 66 12.80 1.01 -13.60
CA GLN A 66 13.66 1.79 -12.73
C GLN A 66 13.26 3.26 -12.89
N VAL A 67 12.47 3.79 -11.96
CA VAL A 67 12.04 5.19 -11.98
C VAL A 67 13.02 6.01 -11.16
N ARG A 68 13.71 6.98 -11.79
CA ARG A 68 14.50 8.02 -11.10
C ARG A 68 13.79 9.36 -11.26
N ASN A 69 12.87 9.63 -10.34
CA ASN A 69 12.49 10.99 -9.98
C ASN A 69 12.59 11.07 -8.45
N ASN A 70 13.68 11.64 -7.96
CA ASN A 70 13.86 11.86 -6.53
C ASN A 70 13.10 13.13 -6.14
N ILE A 71 11.93 12.98 -5.52
CA ILE A 71 11.39 14.05 -4.69
C ILE A 71 12.24 14.05 -3.41
N THR A 72 13.29 14.85 -3.41
CA THR A 72 14.20 14.93 -2.27
C THR A 72 13.56 15.78 -1.17
N ILE A 73 12.91 15.12 -0.20
CA ILE A 73 12.65 15.75 1.10
C ILE A 73 14.00 15.79 1.84
N ASN A 74 14.80 16.81 1.57
CA ASN A 74 16.13 17.01 2.16
C ASN A 74 16.00 17.35 3.65
N ASN A 75 15.75 16.33 4.47
CA ASN A 75 15.94 16.41 5.90
C ASN A 75 16.56 15.08 6.38
N PRO A 76 17.87 15.05 6.65
CA PRO A 76 18.57 13.82 7.03
C PRO A 76 18.09 13.22 8.37
N TYR A 77 17.21 13.93 9.08
CA TYR A 77 16.65 13.53 10.36
C TYR A 77 15.22 13.00 10.25
N MET A 78 14.68 12.83 9.04
CA MET A 78 13.33 12.32 8.83
C MET A 78 13.33 10.87 8.34
N PHE A 79 12.66 10.00 9.10
CA PHE A 79 12.40 8.62 8.69
C PHE A 79 10.92 8.47 8.35
N VAL A 80 10.63 8.03 7.12
CA VAL A 80 9.28 7.79 6.63
C VAL A 80 8.83 6.38 7.02
N TYR A 81 7.63 6.28 7.59
CA TYR A 81 7.02 5.01 8.02
C TYR A 81 5.67 4.74 7.37
N GLY A 82 4.96 5.77 6.89
CA GLY A 82 3.71 5.63 6.17
C GLY A 82 3.62 6.60 5.01
N MET A 83 3.02 6.14 3.91
CA MET A 83 2.73 6.97 2.75
C MET A 83 1.41 6.52 2.11
N THR A 84 0.54 7.46 1.77
CA THR A 84 -0.76 7.16 1.17
C THR A 84 -1.11 8.25 0.16
N LEU A 85 -1.81 7.86 -0.91
CA LEU A 85 -2.24 8.74 -2.00
C LEU A 85 -3.76 8.88 -1.98
N SER A 86 -4.28 10.10 -2.13
CA SER A 86 -5.71 10.33 -2.33
C SER A 86 -6.06 10.31 -3.82
N VAL A 87 -7.35 10.13 -4.11
CA VAL A 87 -7.89 10.14 -5.48
C VAL A 87 -7.59 11.45 -6.22
N ASP A 88 -7.54 12.57 -5.51
CA ASP A 88 -7.26 13.91 -6.05
C ASP A 88 -5.76 14.26 -6.10
N GLY A 89 -4.87 13.30 -5.91
CA GLY A 89 -3.42 13.48 -6.11
C GLY A 89 -2.68 14.11 -4.92
N LYS A 90 -3.24 14.08 -3.71
CA LYS A 90 -2.51 14.45 -2.49
C LYS A 90 -1.78 13.24 -1.94
N ILE A 91 -0.50 13.41 -1.67
CA ILE A 91 0.34 12.40 -1.03
C ILE A 91 0.48 12.82 0.44
N VAL A 92 0.17 11.89 1.34
CA VAL A 92 0.38 12.07 2.78
C VAL A 92 1.50 11.16 3.22
N ILE A 93 2.45 11.73 3.94
CA ILE A 93 3.65 11.06 4.42
C ILE A 93 3.69 11.20 5.94
N SER A 94 3.89 10.10 6.64
CA SER A 94 4.07 10.09 8.09
C SER A 94 5.38 9.42 8.49
N GLY A 95 5.88 9.80 9.66
CA GLY A 95 7.15 9.28 10.13
C GLY A 95 7.62 9.92 11.42
N ILE A 96 8.92 9.83 11.66
CA ILE A 96 9.58 10.41 12.84
C ILE A 96 10.66 11.40 12.47
N THR A 97 10.87 12.34 13.37
CA THR A 97 12.02 13.25 13.35
C THR A 97 12.99 12.79 14.44
N SER A 98 14.21 12.42 14.04
CA SER A 98 15.18 11.73 14.90
C SER A 98 15.75 12.60 16.03
N ASN A 99 15.65 13.92 15.90
CA ASN A 99 16.23 14.91 16.80
C ASN A 99 15.21 15.62 17.71
N GLU A 100 13.91 15.35 17.54
CA GLU A 100 12.88 16.24 18.10
C GLU A 100 11.79 15.52 18.91
N GLN A 101 12.01 14.27 19.35
CA GLN A 101 11.05 13.47 20.15
C GLN A 101 9.61 13.59 19.60
N SER A 102 9.50 13.50 18.28
CA SER A 102 8.27 13.82 17.57
C SER A 102 8.10 12.94 16.35
N SER A 103 6.82 12.75 16.03
CA SER A 103 6.38 12.25 14.74
C SER A 103 5.86 13.39 13.88
N PHE A 104 5.69 13.13 12.59
CA PHE A 104 5.14 14.11 11.66
C PHE A 104 4.07 13.50 10.76
N ILE A 105 3.22 14.38 10.23
CA ILE A 105 2.36 14.14 9.07
C ILE A 105 2.62 15.30 8.10
N ILE A 106 2.91 14.98 6.86
CA ILE A 106 3.16 15.92 5.76
C ILE A 106 2.17 15.64 4.64
N VAL A 107 1.68 16.68 4.00
CA VAL A 107 0.83 16.63 2.82
C VAL A 107 1.53 17.36 1.69
N ILE A 108 1.77 16.67 0.58
CA ILE A 108 2.33 17.21 -0.67
C ILE A 108 1.38 16.88 -1.84
N ASP A 109 1.51 17.56 -2.99
CA ASP A 109 0.92 17.08 -4.24
C ASP A 109 1.87 16.13 -4.99
N MET A 110 1.40 15.62 -6.13
CA MET A 110 2.16 14.73 -7.02
C MET A 110 3.44 15.35 -7.59
N VAL A 111 3.58 16.68 -7.59
CA VAL A 111 4.82 17.36 -8.00
C VAL A 111 5.75 17.65 -6.82
N GLY A 112 5.40 17.21 -5.61
CA GLY A 112 6.20 17.36 -4.40
C GLY A 112 6.05 18.71 -3.70
N LYS A 113 5.09 19.55 -4.10
CA LYS A 113 4.83 20.84 -3.45
C LYS A 113 4.18 20.61 -2.09
N LEU A 114 4.73 21.24 -1.05
CA LEU A 114 4.21 21.15 0.32
C LEU A 114 2.90 21.93 0.49
N PHE A 115 1.86 21.25 0.97
CA PHE A 115 0.58 21.85 1.39
C PHE A 115 0.52 22.05 2.89
N LYS A 116 0.93 21.03 3.64
CA LYS A 116 0.82 21.03 5.10
C LYS A 116 1.92 20.20 5.73
N LYS A 117 2.41 20.67 6.87
CA LYS A 117 3.27 19.91 7.77
C LYS A 117 2.70 20.05 9.17
N ARG A 118 2.50 18.91 9.85
CA ARG A 118 2.12 18.86 11.25
C ARG A 118 3.14 18.03 12.01
N LYS A 119 3.74 18.66 13.03
CA LYS A 119 4.58 18.00 14.01
C LYS A 119 3.71 17.55 15.19
N LEU A 120 3.94 16.34 15.68
CA LEU A 120 3.18 15.71 16.75
C LEU A 120 4.15 15.24 17.81
N ASN A 121 4.03 15.79 19.02
CA ASN A 121 4.87 15.40 20.15
C ASN A 121 4.53 13.96 20.56
N THR A 122 5.55 13.11 20.66
CA THR A 122 5.42 11.69 21.02
C THR A 122 5.92 11.42 22.45
N GLY A 123 6.14 12.48 23.23
CA GLY A 123 6.59 12.42 24.61
C GLY A 123 8.11 12.26 24.69
N LYS A 124 8.58 11.28 25.46
CA LYS A 124 10.01 11.11 25.77
C LYS A 124 10.82 10.51 24.61
N TYR A 125 10.16 9.85 23.66
CA TYR A 125 10.81 9.13 22.56
C TYR A 125 10.16 9.52 21.23
N SER A 126 10.91 9.43 20.13
CA SER A 126 10.35 9.54 18.78
C SER A 126 9.76 8.18 18.38
N TYR A 127 8.44 8.13 18.21
CA TYR A 127 7.73 6.89 17.90
C TYR A 127 7.27 6.82 16.44
N PRO A 128 7.51 5.69 15.73
CA PRO A 128 7.02 5.46 14.38
C PRO A 128 5.55 5.84 14.23
N ARG A 129 5.25 6.54 13.13
CA ARG A 129 3.88 6.94 12.77
C ARG A 129 3.54 6.44 11.38
N TYR A 130 2.44 5.72 11.31
CA TYR A 130 1.88 5.17 10.09
C TYR A 130 0.60 5.94 9.73
N CYS A 131 0.24 5.93 8.45
CA CYS A 131 -0.95 6.62 7.98
C CYS A 131 -1.58 5.98 6.75
N LYS A 132 -2.90 6.16 6.64
CA LYS A 132 -3.70 5.78 5.47
C LYS A 132 -4.88 6.73 5.31
N PHE A 133 -5.24 7.06 4.07
CA PHE A 133 -6.50 7.78 3.82
C PHE A 133 -7.70 6.91 4.20
N SER A 134 -8.54 7.39 5.12
CA SER A 134 -9.83 6.78 5.46
C SER A 134 -10.99 7.34 4.65
N SER A 135 -10.83 8.56 4.13
CA SER A 135 -11.75 9.19 3.16
C SER A 135 -10.98 10.23 2.35
N GLN A 136 -11.66 10.92 1.42
CA GLN A 136 -11.04 11.96 0.58
C GLN A 136 -10.28 13.04 1.38
N HIS A 137 -10.69 13.31 2.62
CA HIS A 137 -10.12 14.38 3.44
C HIS A 137 -9.60 13.94 4.79
N LYS A 138 -9.81 12.68 5.18
CA LYS A 138 -9.38 12.16 6.47
C LYS A 138 -8.29 11.12 6.28
N VAL A 139 -7.29 11.20 7.13
CA VAL A 139 -6.18 10.28 7.20
C VAL A 139 -6.21 9.62 8.57
N ALA A 140 -6.45 8.32 8.60
CA ALA A 140 -6.20 7.48 9.75
C ALA A 140 -4.69 7.44 10.01
N SER A 141 -4.30 7.58 11.28
CA SER A 141 -2.92 7.50 11.71
C SER A 141 -2.81 6.71 12.99
N VAL A 142 -1.73 5.94 13.11
CA VAL A 142 -1.35 5.28 14.36
C VAL A 142 0.09 5.63 14.69
N CYS A 143 0.37 5.75 15.98
CA CYS A 143 1.71 6.04 16.47
C CYS A 143 2.01 5.18 17.70
N GLN A 144 3.22 4.62 17.74
CA GLN A 144 3.64 3.84 18.89
C GLN A 144 3.65 4.70 20.17
N PRO A 145 3.40 4.09 21.34
CA PRO A 145 3.01 2.70 21.52
C PRO A 145 1.53 2.44 21.25
N ASN A 146 0.65 3.40 21.55
CA ASN A 146 -0.78 3.15 21.71
C ASN A 146 -1.68 4.28 21.16
N GLU A 147 -1.21 5.13 20.25
CA GLU A 147 -2.00 6.25 19.74
C GLU A 147 -2.74 5.87 18.44
N THR A 148 -4.02 6.21 18.36
CA THR A 148 -4.80 6.28 17.11
C THR A 148 -5.26 7.72 16.89
N GLY A 149 -5.38 8.13 15.63
CA GLY A 149 -5.82 9.47 15.30
C GLY A 149 -6.35 9.65 13.90
N LEU A 150 -7.07 10.75 13.72
CA LEU A 150 -7.64 11.20 12.45
C LEU A 150 -7.14 12.60 12.15
N PHE A 151 -6.44 12.72 11.02
CA PHE A 151 -5.92 13.97 10.50
C PHE A 151 -6.79 14.46 9.33
N ASP A 152 -7.25 15.71 9.38
CA ASP A 152 -7.98 16.34 8.29
C ASP A 152 -7.02 17.13 7.41
N VAL A 153 -6.84 16.71 6.16
CA VAL A 153 -5.85 17.31 5.26
C VAL A 153 -6.20 18.74 4.83
N ARG A 154 -7.45 19.17 4.97
CA ARG A 154 -7.91 20.50 4.53
C ARG A 154 -7.45 21.59 5.50
N ASN A 155 -7.73 21.41 6.78
CA ASN A 155 -7.42 22.39 7.82
C ASN A 155 -6.22 21.98 8.70
N GLY A 156 -5.76 20.74 8.59
CA GLY A 156 -4.68 20.19 9.40
C GLY A 156 -5.10 19.80 10.81
N ALA A 157 -6.40 19.75 11.14
CA ALA A 157 -6.90 19.33 12.44
C ALA A 157 -6.54 17.86 12.72
N TYR A 158 -6.27 17.53 13.97
CA TYR A 158 -5.90 16.17 14.39
C TYR A 158 -6.63 15.83 15.68
N VAL A 159 -7.46 14.79 15.61
CA VAL A 159 -8.13 14.18 16.77
C VAL A 159 -7.41 12.88 17.07
N LYS A 160 -7.16 12.59 18.36
CA LYS A 160 -6.45 11.39 18.77
C LYS A 160 -7.04 10.76 20.04
N LYS A 161 -6.81 9.47 20.22
CA LYS A 161 -7.12 8.69 21.42
C LYS A 161 -5.99 7.70 21.70
N ASN A 162 -5.80 7.35 22.97
CA ASN A 162 -4.98 6.18 23.29
C ASN A 162 -5.86 4.93 23.16
N ILE A 163 -5.32 3.88 22.55
CA ILE A 163 -5.98 2.60 22.39
C ILE A 163 -6.29 1.98 23.75
N SER A 164 -5.39 2.12 24.72
CA SER A 164 -5.58 1.64 26.09
C SER A 164 -6.77 2.27 26.81
N ASP A 165 -7.24 3.44 26.36
CA ASP A 165 -8.36 4.13 27.00
C ASP A 165 -9.72 3.59 26.49
N VAL A 166 -9.71 2.87 25.37
CA VAL A 166 -10.91 2.33 24.72
C VAL A 166 -10.92 0.80 24.59
N ILE A 167 -9.80 0.13 24.89
CA ILE A 167 -9.64 -1.32 24.83
C ILE A 167 -9.04 -1.84 26.14
N ASN A 168 -9.85 -2.60 26.89
CA ASN A 168 -9.43 -3.16 28.19
C ASN A 168 -8.32 -4.23 28.07
N SER A 169 -8.21 -4.91 26.93
CA SER A 169 -7.22 -5.97 26.69
C SER A 169 -5.87 -5.46 26.16
N TRP A 170 -5.68 -4.14 26.01
CA TRP A 170 -4.42 -3.59 25.53
C TRP A 170 -3.34 -3.61 26.63
N SER A 171 -2.44 -4.60 26.56
CA SER A 171 -1.34 -4.73 27.54
C SER A 171 -0.21 -3.72 27.28
N LYS A 172 0.57 -3.39 28.33
CA LYS A 172 1.62 -2.35 28.29
C LYS A 172 2.81 -2.69 27.38
N ASP A 173 2.97 -3.95 27.03
CA ASP A 173 3.98 -4.48 26.11
C ASP A 173 3.51 -4.48 24.64
N ARG A 174 2.30 -3.98 24.35
CA ARG A 174 1.78 -3.87 22.97
C ARG A 174 2.15 -2.56 22.32
N PHE A 175 2.50 -2.66 21.04
CA PHE A 175 2.77 -1.53 20.17
C PHE A 175 1.95 -1.67 18.89
N VAL A 176 1.48 -0.57 18.33
CA VAL A 176 0.93 -0.54 16.96
C VAL A 176 2.06 -0.69 15.93
N SER A 177 1.81 -1.44 14.85
CA SER A 177 2.78 -1.66 13.77
C SER A 177 2.36 -1.07 12.43
N CYS A 178 1.06 -1.07 12.12
CA CYS A 178 0.54 -0.52 10.87
C CYS A 178 -0.94 -0.17 11.00
N VAL A 179 -1.44 0.54 9.99
CA VAL A 179 -2.84 0.93 9.88
C VAL A 179 -3.27 0.80 8.42
N ASP A 180 -4.46 0.25 8.21
CA ASP A 180 -5.19 0.42 6.95
C ASP A 180 -6.64 0.79 7.23
N THR A 181 -7.41 1.03 6.18
CA THR A 181 -8.80 1.44 6.28
C THR A 181 -9.65 0.60 5.35
N ASP A 182 -10.83 0.23 5.80
CA ASP A 182 -11.90 -0.32 4.98
C ASP A 182 -12.85 0.83 4.63
N PRO A 183 -12.75 1.40 3.42
CA PRO A 183 -13.57 2.54 3.02
C PRO A 183 -15.04 2.17 2.80
N VAL A 184 -15.36 0.88 2.62
CA VAL A 184 -16.75 0.43 2.43
C VAL A 184 -17.53 0.54 3.73
N ASN A 185 -16.90 0.13 4.83
CA ASN A 185 -17.50 0.17 6.16
C ASN A 185 -17.11 1.41 6.98
N ASN A 186 -16.28 2.31 6.44
CA ASN A 186 -15.67 3.43 7.17
C ASN A 186 -14.91 2.97 8.43
N HIS A 187 -14.23 1.84 8.34
CA HIS A 187 -13.47 1.29 9.46
C HIS A 187 -11.97 1.58 9.33
N MET A 188 -11.32 1.78 10.47
CA MET A 188 -9.87 1.85 10.61
C MET A 188 -9.38 0.53 11.23
N LEU A 189 -8.47 -0.15 10.55
CA LEU A 189 -7.85 -1.39 10.99
C LEU A 189 -6.44 -1.10 11.50
N VAL A 190 -6.14 -1.53 12.73
CA VAL A 190 -4.87 -1.26 13.40
C VAL A 190 -4.25 -2.59 13.81
N ALA A 191 -3.11 -2.94 13.23
CA ALA A 191 -2.41 -4.16 13.63
C ALA A 191 -1.45 -3.91 14.80
N GLY A 192 -1.37 -4.89 15.68
CA GLY A 192 -0.34 -4.96 16.72
C GLY A 192 1.00 -5.47 16.18
N PHE A 193 2.10 -4.96 16.73
CA PHE A 193 3.43 -5.44 16.45
C PHE A 193 3.60 -6.87 16.98
N ASN A 194 3.98 -7.79 16.10
CA ASN A 194 4.24 -9.20 16.42
C ASN A 194 3.06 -9.90 17.13
N ARG A 195 1.83 -9.53 16.76
CA ARG A 195 0.60 -10.12 17.29
C ARG A 195 -0.41 -10.29 16.16
N ARG A 196 -1.21 -11.35 16.23
CA ARG A 196 -2.29 -11.65 15.27
C ARG A 196 -3.54 -10.78 15.43
N ASP A 197 -3.54 -9.88 16.40
CA ASP A 197 -4.68 -9.04 16.72
C ASP A 197 -4.72 -7.81 15.80
N VAL A 198 -5.81 -7.66 15.05
CA VAL A 198 -6.14 -6.45 14.28
C VAL A 198 -7.34 -5.78 14.91
N TYR A 199 -7.15 -4.58 15.44
CA TYR A 199 -8.19 -3.82 16.14
C TYR A 199 -8.93 -2.95 15.15
N VAL A 200 -10.26 -2.97 15.22
CA VAL A 200 -11.11 -2.23 14.31
C VAL A 200 -11.79 -1.07 15.05
N PHE A 201 -11.68 0.12 14.48
CA PHE A 201 -12.29 1.35 14.98
C PHE A 201 -13.20 1.97 13.93
N ASP A 202 -14.20 2.75 14.36
CA ASP A 202 -14.99 3.60 13.46
C ASP A 202 -14.27 4.92 13.13
N ASP A 203 -14.92 5.74 12.30
CA ASP A 203 -14.48 7.07 11.89
C ASP A 203 -14.50 8.12 13.02
N GLN A 204 -14.86 7.73 14.24
CA GLN A 204 -14.80 8.52 15.48
C GLN A 204 -13.80 7.95 16.48
N LEU A 205 -12.95 7.00 16.06
CA LEU A 205 -11.96 6.32 16.90
C LEU A 205 -12.61 5.55 18.06
N LYS A 206 -13.83 5.06 17.90
CA LYS A 206 -14.47 4.15 18.85
C LYS A 206 -14.09 2.72 18.49
N TYR A 207 -13.69 1.95 19.49
CA TYR A 207 -13.42 0.52 19.32
C TYR A 207 -14.70 -0.23 18.95
N LEU A 208 -14.61 -1.08 17.92
CA LEU A 208 -15.72 -1.90 17.43
C LEU A 208 -15.53 -3.37 17.81
N TYR A 209 -14.44 -3.98 17.33
CA TYR A 209 -14.12 -5.38 17.57
C TYR A 209 -12.64 -5.66 17.25
N ILE A 210 -12.22 -6.89 17.55
CA ILE A 210 -10.90 -7.43 17.25
C ILE A 210 -11.05 -8.54 16.21
N LEU A 211 -10.27 -8.47 15.14
CA LEU A 211 -10.11 -9.50 14.14
C LEU A 211 -8.82 -10.27 14.46
N THR A 212 -8.91 -11.58 14.68
CA THR A 212 -7.73 -12.42 14.89
C THR A 212 -7.32 -13.08 13.58
N LEU A 213 -6.06 -12.85 13.18
CA LEU A 213 -5.46 -13.45 11.98
C LEU A 213 -5.23 -14.96 12.14
N PRO A 214 -5.19 -15.75 11.05
CA PRO A 214 -4.93 -17.20 11.11
C PRO A 214 -3.65 -17.55 11.87
N GLU A 215 -3.61 -18.72 12.52
CA GLU A 215 -2.43 -19.18 13.28
C GLU A 215 -1.16 -19.36 12.42
N THR A 216 -1.34 -19.54 11.12
CA THR A 216 -0.25 -19.59 10.15
C THR A 216 0.51 -18.27 10.09
N ILE A 217 -0.14 -17.14 10.38
CA ILE A 217 0.48 -15.81 10.39
C ILE A 217 1.12 -15.58 11.76
N LYS A 218 2.45 -15.43 11.81
CA LYS A 218 3.17 -15.27 13.08
C LYS A 218 3.45 -13.82 13.41
N TRP A 219 3.94 -13.06 12.43
CA TRP A 219 4.33 -11.67 12.65
C TRP A 219 3.80 -10.76 11.54
N PRO A 220 2.56 -10.24 11.67
CA PRO A 220 2.04 -9.27 10.72
C PRO A 220 2.82 -7.95 10.85
N ARG A 221 3.51 -7.60 9.78
CA ARG A 221 4.33 -6.39 9.69
C ARG A 221 3.58 -5.24 9.04
N ASP A 222 2.83 -5.54 7.99
CA ASP A 222 1.99 -4.59 7.28
C ASP A 222 0.72 -5.27 6.81
N ILE A 223 -0.36 -4.52 6.65
CA ILE A 223 -1.65 -5.02 6.19
C ILE A 223 -2.21 -4.12 5.10
N THR A 224 -2.98 -4.70 4.18
CA THR A 224 -3.86 -3.87 3.36
C THR A 224 -5.21 -4.52 3.03
N VAL A 225 -6.27 -3.73 3.04
CA VAL A 225 -7.61 -4.13 2.61
C VAL A 225 -7.65 -4.13 1.08
N ASN A 226 -8.17 -5.23 0.53
CA ASN A 226 -8.47 -5.37 -0.89
C ASN A 226 -9.87 -5.97 -1.04
N ASP A 227 -10.83 -5.12 -1.36
CA ASP A 227 -12.27 -5.43 -1.36
C ASP A 227 -12.72 -6.06 -0.02
N TYR A 228 -13.01 -7.37 -0.02
CA TYR A 228 -13.49 -8.12 1.15
C TYR A 228 -12.39 -8.92 1.85
N HIS A 229 -11.14 -8.75 1.43
CA HIS A 229 -9.99 -9.49 1.93
C HIS A 229 -8.97 -8.58 2.60
N LEU A 230 -8.21 -9.18 3.50
CA LEU A 230 -7.06 -8.56 4.13
C LEU A 230 -5.78 -9.25 3.65
N LEU A 231 -4.92 -8.50 3.00
CA LEU A 231 -3.56 -8.90 2.71
C LEU A 231 -2.68 -8.61 3.91
N VAL A 232 -1.78 -9.54 4.23
CA VAL A 232 -0.91 -9.45 5.41
C VAL A 232 0.50 -9.84 5.02
N CYS A 233 1.45 -8.94 5.22
CA CYS A 233 2.87 -9.27 5.16
C CYS A 233 3.29 -9.94 6.47
N ASP A 234 3.55 -11.24 6.44
CA ASP A 234 4.12 -12.00 7.55
C ASP A 234 5.64 -11.98 7.47
N TYR A 235 6.26 -11.25 8.41
CA TYR A 235 7.70 -11.08 8.45
C TYR A 235 8.43 -12.35 8.86
N GLU A 236 7.84 -13.16 9.75
CA GLU A 236 8.50 -14.35 10.31
C GLU A 236 8.49 -15.51 9.31
N ASN A 237 7.36 -15.73 8.64
CA ASN A 237 7.25 -16.78 7.61
C ASN A 237 7.67 -16.31 6.22
N GLU A 238 8.03 -15.04 6.07
CA GLU A 238 8.46 -14.42 4.83
C GLU A 238 7.42 -14.53 3.69
N LYS A 239 6.14 -14.43 4.03
CA LYS A 239 5.03 -14.64 3.09
C LYS A 239 4.06 -13.47 3.14
N CYS A 240 3.39 -13.23 2.02
CA CYS A 240 2.24 -12.34 1.99
C CYS A 240 0.98 -13.19 1.85
N HIS A 241 0.12 -13.14 2.87
CA HIS A 241 -1.08 -13.95 2.96
C HIS A 241 -2.30 -13.13 2.54
N LEU A 242 -3.28 -13.81 1.92
CA LEU A 242 -4.61 -13.29 1.68
C LEU A 242 -5.58 -13.96 2.66
N THR A 243 -6.35 -13.16 3.39
CA THR A 243 -7.23 -13.64 4.46
C THR A 243 -8.62 -13.01 4.39
N THR A 244 -9.62 -13.66 4.99
CA THR A 244 -10.98 -13.08 5.11
C THR A 244 -11.04 -12.03 6.21
N MET A 245 -12.02 -11.12 6.13
CA MET A 245 -12.26 -10.06 7.14
C MET A 245 -13.43 -10.36 8.08
N ASP A 246 -13.69 -11.65 8.35
CA ASP A 246 -14.80 -12.08 9.22
C ASP A 246 -14.60 -11.63 10.67
N ARG A 247 -15.60 -10.98 11.28
CA ARG A 247 -15.48 -10.24 12.56
C ARG A 247 -14.86 -10.99 13.75
N LEU A 248 -14.88 -12.32 13.76
CA LEU A 248 -14.44 -13.13 14.90
C LEU A 248 -13.11 -13.85 14.62
N GLU A 249 -12.97 -14.41 13.41
CA GLU A 249 -11.81 -15.21 13.06
C GLU A 249 -11.56 -15.11 11.55
N SER A 250 -10.40 -14.57 11.22
CA SER A 250 -9.95 -14.49 9.83
C SER A 250 -9.49 -15.87 9.36
N LYS A 251 -9.86 -16.24 8.13
CA LYS A 251 -9.42 -17.48 7.50
C LYS A 251 -8.41 -17.22 6.39
N LEU A 252 -7.42 -18.10 6.27
CA LEU A 252 -6.47 -18.07 5.17
C LEU A 252 -7.19 -18.45 3.86
N VAL A 253 -7.11 -17.57 2.87
CA VAL A 253 -7.66 -17.80 1.52
C VAL A 253 -6.55 -18.26 0.58
N GLY A 254 -5.36 -17.68 0.71
CA GLY A 254 -4.22 -18.02 -0.13
C GLY A 254 -2.96 -17.25 0.25
N GLU A 255 -1.93 -17.41 -0.58
CA GLU A 255 -0.62 -16.79 -0.39
C GLU A 255 -0.14 -16.21 -1.72
N TYR A 256 0.53 -15.07 -1.68
CA TYR A 256 1.23 -14.50 -2.82
C TYR A 256 2.62 -15.13 -2.93
N MET A 257 3.00 -15.48 -4.16
CA MET A 257 4.30 -16.07 -4.44
C MET A 257 5.41 -15.04 -4.18
N LYS A 258 6.49 -15.49 -3.54
CA LYS A 258 7.74 -14.74 -3.45
C LYS A 258 8.25 -14.43 -4.87
N PRO A 259 8.87 -13.26 -5.10
CA PRO A 259 9.51 -12.98 -6.37
C PRO A 259 10.69 -13.93 -6.58
N ASP A 260 10.81 -14.48 -7.79
CA ASP A 260 11.98 -15.26 -8.19
C ASP A 260 13.16 -14.31 -8.43
N LEU A 261 14.10 -14.35 -7.49
CA LEU A 261 15.27 -13.46 -7.39
C LEU A 261 16.55 -14.29 -7.27
N ASP A 262 16.85 -15.13 -8.27
CA ASP A 262 18.13 -15.82 -8.47
C ASP A 262 18.77 -16.40 -7.18
N GLY A 263 17.95 -16.99 -6.30
CA GLY A 263 18.39 -17.63 -5.06
C GLY A 263 18.54 -16.74 -3.82
N ASN A 264 18.21 -15.45 -3.89
CA ASN A 264 18.20 -14.57 -2.72
C ASN A 264 16.90 -14.70 -1.92
N ASP A 265 17.05 -14.95 -0.62
CA ASP A 265 15.92 -14.89 0.31
C ASP A 265 15.36 -13.47 0.38
N CYS A 266 14.04 -13.38 0.39
CA CYS A 266 13.35 -12.11 0.52
C CYS A 266 12.13 -12.20 1.43
N THR A 267 11.89 -11.12 2.16
CA THR A 267 10.79 -10.99 3.12
C THR A 267 9.88 -9.84 2.70
N PRO A 268 8.55 -10.01 2.74
CA PRO A 268 7.64 -8.91 2.43
C PRO A 268 7.61 -7.94 3.61
N ILE A 269 7.81 -6.65 3.34
CA ILE A 269 7.92 -5.62 4.38
C ILE A 269 6.82 -4.59 4.34
N SER A 270 6.11 -4.46 3.21
CA SER A 270 4.96 -3.57 3.06
C SER A 270 4.07 -4.03 1.91
N VAL A 271 2.78 -3.74 2.00
CA VAL A 271 1.79 -4.06 0.97
C VAL A 271 0.80 -2.91 0.81
N CYS A 272 0.41 -2.62 -0.43
CA CYS A 272 -0.67 -1.67 -0.72
C CYS A 272 -1.46 -2.07 -1.96
N THR A 273 -2.66 -1.51 -2.07
CA THR A 273 -3.55 -1.66 -3.23
C THR A 273 -3.57 -0.36 -4.03
N GLY A 274 -3.52 -0.48 -5.36
CA GLY A 274 -3.70 0.61 -6.30
C GLY A 274 -5.09 0.60 -6.94
N ARG A 275 -5.24 1.39 -8.01
CA ARG A 275 -6.46 1.39 -8.83
C ARG A 275 -6.70 0.00 -9.42
N ALA A 276 -7.96 -0.33 -9.71
CA ALA A 276 -8.37 -1.61 -10.31
C ALA A 276 -7.95 -2.88 -9.53
N GLY A 277 -7.67 -2.75 -8.22
CA GLY A 277 -7.33 -3.90 -7.37
C GLY A 277 -5.89 -4.42 -7.56
N PHE A 278 -5.01 -3.67 -8.22
CA PHE A 278 -3.60 -4.03 -8.32
C PHE A 278 -2.96 -4.06 -6.94
N VAL A 279 -2.26 -5.14 -6.63
CA VAL A 279 -1.55 -5.32 -5.36
C VAL A 279 -0.06 -5.08 -5.58
N TYR A 280 0.52 -4.21 -4.77
CA TYR A 280 1.95 -3.95 -4.73
C TYR A 280 2.52 -4.46 -3.41
N ILE A 281 3.53 -5.32 -3.48
CA ILE A 281 4.22 -5.87 -2.30
C ILE A 281 5.68 -5.46 -2.40
N LEU A 282 6.19 -4.81 -1.35
CA LEU A 282 7.60 -4.48 -1.23
C LEU A 282 8.33 -5.64 -0.56
N TRP A 283 9.29 -6.22 -1.27
CA TRP A 283 10.14 -7.30 -0.79
C TRP A 283 11.53 -6.75 -0.45
N LYS A 284 12.04 -7.13 0.72
CA LYS A 284 13.41 -6.87 1.15
C LYS A 284 14.25 -8.11 0.89
N THR A 285 15.32 -7.98 0.12
CA THR A 285 16.36 -9.01 -0.07
C THR A 285 17.44 -8.88 1.01
N TYR A 286 18.12 -9.98 1.28
CA TYR A 286 19.32 -10.02 2.14
C TYR A 286 20.59 -10.26 1.32
#